data_AF-A0A7W8DQU7-F1
#
_entry.id   AF-A0A7W8DQU7-F1
#
_cell.length_a   1.000
_cell.length_b   1.000
_cell.length_c   1.000
_cell.angle_alpha   90.00
_cell.angle_beta   90.00
_cell.angle_gamma   90.00
#
_symmetry.space_group_name_H-M   'P 1'
#
loop_
_entity.id
_entity.type
_entity.pdbx_description
1 polymer ?
#
loop_
_entity_poly.entity_id
_entity_poly.type
_entity_poly.pdbx_seq_one_letter_code
_entity_poly.pdbx_strand_id
1 'polypeptide(L)'
;MICRLFLTSLLAGAAVVTALAEDLPLPQARVILAPGSEYSETARVWQGIPGIERAPKGRLWSTWYSGDEGEGAIGNYALVATSGDDGKHWSKPFVIEGPKGTKIGDPIPWLDPKGRLWVFYNQLTEKTATRPTLRGTCAIRCDDPDKATPTWSAPFLVAKDGILFGKPIIRSSGGWLAPFFLMGNQAGRPETCTLLSLNEGESWEWHGGTSIPEPLRNFSEATLAQRKDGSIWMVIRTSKGLYESTSKDEGKTWSEAIAMPQFEGPSTRACMMKLASGAFLLIYHDAKKLKSGAYPRTRLTAWLSDDEGRTWPLRLLVDERSSVSYPDAIQAPDGRIYITYDHGRYNAGEKEVLVAIVSEEDLRAGKFVSQGSAQRLVVNRTLGYGNHSDKRTEAEVAAKLPPKEKLHLYLLIGQSNMAGRGVLDTEKRLSRQRVLKFSPNNKWTHGIEPLHHDKPAAVGAGLGMSFAREMAEAYPEATIGLIPCAVGGTPLERWEKGGDLYAQALERARLAMKDGTIKGILWHQGEADSGHEGKSKSYADRLAKMIVDLRADLGSGELPFVAGKLGEFLALESKEKQPSYWPLVNELIASIPARVPKTAVVESTDLKHKGDQVHFDTPSLRTFGQRYASAMKLLQK
;
A
#
# COMPACT_ATOMS: atom_id res chain seq x y z
N MET A 1 -35.60 -58.65 -7.82
CA MET A 1 -36.49 -58.15 -6.75
C MET A 1 -35.61 -57.81 -5.55
N ILE A 2 -35.74 -56.59 -5.05
CA ILE A 2 -34.75 -55.84 -4.25
C ILE A 2 -34.59 -56.40 -2.82
N CYS A 3 -33.34 -56.59 -2.37
CA CYS A 3 -32.99 -56.79 -0.96
C CYS A 3 -32.79 -55.42 -0.29
N ARG A 4 -33.56 -55.16 0.78
CA ARG A 4 -33.38 -54.02 1.70
C ARG A 4 -32.67 -54.51 2.96
N LEU A 5 -31.51 -53.93 3.26
CA LEU A 5 -30.85 -54.03 4.57
C LEU A 5 -31.35 -52.90 5.48
N PHE A 6 -31.85 -53.25 6.66
CA PHE A 6 -32.15 -52.33 7.74
C PHE A 6 -30.89 -52.09 8.57
N LEU A 7 -30.55 -50.81 8.76
CA LEU A 7 -29.46 -50.34 9.62
C LEU A 7 -30.03 -50.05 11.01
N THR A 8 -29.53 -50.71 12.04
CA THR A 8 -29.62 -50.28 13.44
C THR A 8 -28.37 -49.48 13.78
N SER A 9 -28.51 -48.28 14.34
CA SER A 9 -27.38 -47.62 15.01
C SER A 9 -27.86 -46.84 16.24
N LEU A 10 -27.19 -47.13 17.35
CA LEU A 10 -27.39 -46.59 18.69
C LEU A 10 -27.05 -45.10 18.74
N LEU A 11 -27.90 -44.36 19.45
CA LEU A 11 -27.64 -43.00 19.94
C LEU A 11 -26.54 -43.03 21.02
N ALA A 12 -25.40 -42.40 20.74
CA ALA A 12 -24.47 -41.92 21.75
C ALA A 12 -24.41 -40.39 21.62
N GLY A 13 -24.94 -39.68 22.62
CA GLY A 13 -24.94 -38.23 22.68
C GLY A 13 -23.53 -37.68 22.84
N ALA A 14 -23.06 -36.94 21.84
CA ALA A 14 -21.92 -36.04 22.00
C ALA A 14 -22.43 -34.72 22.57
N ALA A 15 -22.20 -34.50 23.86
CA ALA A 15 -22.32 -33.18 24.48
C ALA A 15 -21.31 -32.26 23.79
N VAL A 16 -21.80 -31.31 22.99
CA VAL A 16 -20.99 -30.20 22.50
C VAL A 16 -20.70 -29.32 23.71
N VAL A 17 -19.51 -29.50 24.28
CA VAL A 17 -18.93 -28.54 25.22
C VAL A 17 -18.64 -27.28 24.40
N THR A 18 -19.55 -26.32 24.43
CA THR A 18 -19.24 -24.93 24.06
C THR A 18 -18.24 -24.42 25.09
N ALA A 19 -16.95 -24.53 24.75
CA ALA A 19 -15.91 -23.82 25.47
C ALA A 19 -16.26 -22.33 25.41
N LEU A 20 -16.64 -21.75 26.55
CA LEU A 20 -16.72 -20.32 26.74
C LEU A 20 -15.35 -19.76 26.33
N ALA A 21 -15.32 -18.93 25.30
CA ALA A 21 -14.09 -18.25 24.89
C ALA A 21 -13.57 -17.45 26.09
N GLU A 22 -12.44 -17.87 26.66
CA GLU A 22 -11.73 -17.08 27.66
C GLU A 22 -11.50 -15.68 27.09
N ASP A 23 -11.82 -14.65 27.89
CA ASP A 23 -11.65 -13.23 27.57
C ASP A 23 -10.15 -12.90 27.58
N LEU A 24 -9.45 -13.32 26.52
CA LEU A 24 -8.01 -13.15 26.38
C LEU A 24 -7.66 -11.65 26.32
N PRO A 25 -6.74 -11.15 27.16
CA PRO A 25 -6.38 -9.75 27.16
C PRO A 25 -5.64 -9.38 25.86
N LEU A 26 -5.90 -8.17 25.36
CA LEU A 26 -5.18 -7.61 24.23
C LEU A 26 -3.70 -7.41 24.64
N PRO A 27 -2.71 -7.85 23.83
CA PRO A 27 -1.30 -7.66 24.16
C PRO A 27 -0.97 -6.18 24.32
N GLN A 28 -0.14 -5.81 25.30
CA GLN A 28 0.17 -4.39 25.53
C GLN A 28 1.24 -3.88 24.55
N ALA A 29 1.01 -2.71 23.97
CA ALA A 29 2.02 -2.01 23.17
C ALA A 29 3.12 -1.40 24.06
N ARG A 30 4.19 -0.92 23.43
CA ARG A 30 5.26 -0.15 24.08
C ARG A 30 5.45 1.21 23.42
N VAL A 31 5.87 2.19 24.21
CA VAL A 31 6.30 3.52 23.74
C VAL A 31 7.82 3.56 23.68
N ILE A 32 8.38 3.85 22.50
CA ILE A 32 9.81 3.91 22.24
C ILE A 32 10.17 5.37 21.96
N LEU A 33 10.60 6.10 23.00
CA LEU A 33 10.88 7.55 22.93
C LEU A 33 12.09 7.89 22.04
N ALA A 34 13.06 6.98 21.95
CA ALA A 34 14.24 7.10 21.10
C ALA A 34 14.34 5.86 20.19
N PRO A 35 13.53 5.80 19.11
CA PRO A 35 13.51 4.64 18.23
C PRO A 35 14.81 4.49 17.44
N GLY A 36 15.17 3.24 17.12
CA GLY A 36 16.36 2.92 16.33
C GLY A 36 16.24 3.27 14.84
N SER A 37 17.30 2.99 14.09
CA SER A 37 17.39 3.31 12.66
C SER A 37 16.37 2.57 11.78
N GLU A 38 15.82 1.46 12.27
CA GLU A 38 14.76 0.67 11.64
C GLU A 38 13.46 1.46 11.45
N TYR A 39 13.24 2.50 12.26
CA TYR A 39 12.11 3.42 12.13
C TYR A 39 12.49 4.71 11.40
N SER A 40 13.68 4.82 10.80
CA SER A 40 14.12 6.03 10.10
C SER A 40 13.36 6.30 8.80
N GLU A 41 13.42 7.54 8.31
CA GLU A 41 12.85 7.94 7.02
C GLU A 41 13.44 7.14 5.85
N THR A 42 14.67 6.67 5.94
CA THR A 42 15.26 5.82 4.89
C THR A 42 14.84 4.36 5.01
N ALA A 43 14.35 3.95 6.18
CA ALA A 43 13.89 2.58 6.41
C ALA A 43 12.43 2.41 5.99
N ARG A 44 11.52 3.34 6.30
CA ARG A 44 10.07 3.16 6.14
C ARG A 44 9.61 3.16 4.68
N VAL A 45 8.82 2.16 4.29
CA VAL A 45 8.42 1.95 2.89
C VAL A 45 7.09 2.60 2.53
N TRP A 46 6.32 3.03 3.51
CA TRP A 46 5.07 3.74 3.30
C TRP A 46 4.73 4.54 4.55
N GLN A 47 3.89 5.56 4.45
CA GLN A 47 3.29 6.19 5.63
C GLN A 47 2.00 6.91 5.27
N GLY A 48 1.12 7.14 6.24
CA GLY A 48 -0.07 7.95 6.04
C GLY A 48 -1.01 7.93 7.23
N ILE A 49 -2.25 8.37 6.98
CA ILE A 49 -3.32 8.49 7.99
C ILE A 49 -2.88 9.41 9.13
N PRO A 50 -2.58 10.68 8.84
CA PRO A 50 -2.07 11.56 9.86
C PRO A 50 -3.20 12.13 10.73
N GLY A 51 -2.82 12.51 11.94
CA GLY A 51 -3.61 13.36 12.83
C GLY A 51 -2.78 14.56 13.28
N ILE A 52 -3.45 15.63 13.70
CA ILE A 52 -2.78 16.82 14.23
C ILE A 52 -3.53 17.39 15.42
N GLU A 53 -2.80 17.83 16.44
CA GLU A 53 -3.35 18.51 17.60
C GLU A 53 -2.42 19.62 18.07
N ARG A 54 -2.95 20.58 18.84
CA ARG A 54 -2.19 21.71 19.36
C ARG A 54 -2.31 21.79 20.88
N ALA A 55 -1.17 21.74 21.57
CA ALA A 55 -1.10 21.94 23.01
C ALA A 55 -1.43 23.40 23.40
N PRO A 56 -1.83 23.66 24.66
CA PRO A 56 -2.27 24.99 25.11
C PRO A 56 -1.29 26.14 24.79
N LYS A 57 0.01 25.96 25.02
CA LYS A 57 1.05 26.99 24.76
C LYS A 57 1.55 27.01 23.32
N GLY A 58 0.95 26.19 22.46
CA GLY A 58 1.07 26.30 21.01
C GLY A 58 1.98 25.31 20.32
N ARG A 59 2.53 24.35 21.07
CA ARG A 59 3.23 23.23 20.46
C ARG A 59 2.27 22.35 19.65
N LEU A 60 2.63 22.07 18.41
CA LEU A 60 1.91 21.15 17.54
C LEU A 60 2.35 19.71 17.78
N TRP A 61 1.43 18.77 17.64
CA TRP A 61 1.66 17.33 17.71
C TRP A 61 1.03 16.69 16.49
N SER A 62 1.82 15.92 15.74
CA SER A 62 1.33 15.16 14.59
C SER A 62 1.58 13.68 14.81
N THR A 63 0.59 12.89 14.45
CA THR A 63 0.65 11.42 14.45
C THR A 63 0.49 10.92 13.04
N TRP A 64 1.02 9.73 12.76
CA TRP A 64 0.74 8.95 11.56
C TRP A 64 1.19 7.53 11.81
N TYR A 65 0.95 6.59 10.88
CA TYR A 65 1.50 5.25 11.02
C TYR A 65 2.18 4.77 9.75
N SER A 66 2.96 3.72 9.95
CA SER A 66 3.82 3.12 8.95
C SER A 66 4.02 1.64 9.27
N GLY A 67 4.83 0.98 8.46
CA GLY A 67 5.28 -0.38 8.68
C GLY A 67 5.96 -0.92 7.43
N ASP A 68 6.00 -2.24 7.34
CA ASP A 68 6.98 -2.90 6.48
C ASP A 68 6.42 -3.46 5.19
N GLU A 69 5.11 -3.68 5.14
CA GLU A 69 4.44 -4.25 3.97
C GLU A 69 3.39 -3.34 3.34
N GLY A 70 2.78 -2.45 4.13
CA GLY A 70 1.70 -1.57 3.70
C GLY A 70 0.61 -1.37 4.76
N GLU A 71 -0.36 -0.53 4.43
CA GLU A 71 -1.54 -0.26 5.26
C GLU A 71 -2.28 -1.55 5.64
N GLY A 72 -2.65 -1.66 6.91
CA GLY A 72 -3.37 -2.81 7.45
C GLY A 72 -2.54 -4.09 7.69
N ALA A 73 -1.25 -4.13 7.37
CA ALA A 73 -0.39 -5.30 7.61
C ALA A 73 -0.01 -5.49 9.09
N ILE A 74 0.33 -6.73 9.45
CA ILE A 74 0.99 -7.06 10.73
C ILE A 74 2.37 -6.37 10.78
N GLY A 75 2.75 -5.87 11.96
CA GLY A 75 3.99 -5.13 12.17
C GLY A 75 3.88 -3.62 11.94
N ASN A 76 2.70 -3.09 11.63
CA ASN A 76 2.50 -1.64 11.58
C ASN A 76 2.58 -1.02 12.98
N TYR A 77 3.08 0.21 13.05
CA TYR A 77 3.33 0.99 14.27
C TYR A 77 2.97 2.46 14.06
N ALA A 78 2.57 3.14 15.13
CA ALA A 78 2.29 4.57 15.11
C ALA A 78 3.56 5.38 15.39
N LEU A 79 3.62 6.58 14.81
CA LEU A 79 4.68 7.57 14.94
C LEU A 79 4.08 8.87 15.47
N VAL A 80 4.81 9.56 16.33
CA VAL A 80 4.38 10.83 16.93
C VAL A 80 5.54 11.81 16.92
N ALA A 81 5.35 12.99 16.34
CA ALA A 81 6.32 14.07 16.32
C ALA A 81 5.70 15.40 16.76
N THR A 82 6.55 16.35 17.14
CA THR A 82 6.12 17.66 17.62
C THR A 82 6.88 18.81 16.97
N SER A 83 6.24 19.98 16.91
CA SER A 83 6.83 21.23 16.45
C SER A 83 6.51 22.36 17.42
N GLY A 84 7.53 23.16 17.76
CA GLY A 84 7.40 24.34 18.62
C GLY A 84 7.33 25.67 17.86
N ASP A 85 7.31 25.65 16.54
CA ASP A 85 7.46 26.82 15.67
C ASP A 85 6.47 26.81 14.49
N ASP A 86 5.23 26.41 14.79
CA ASP A 86 4.11 26.36 13.85
C ASP A 86 4.38 25.46 12.63
N GLY A 87 5.06 24.33 12.84
CA GLY A 87 5.25 23.30 11.83
C GLY A 87 6.39 23.56 10.86
N LYS A 88 7.25 24.56 11.13
CA LYS A 88 8.46 24.82 10.31
C LYS A 88 9.51 23.75 10.54
N HIS A 89 9.69 23.32 11.79
CA HIS A 89 10.60 22.23 12.14
C HIS A 89 9.87 21.22 13.02
N TRP A 90 10.10 19.94 12.73
CA TRP A 90 9.52 18.81 13.45
C TRP A 90 10.60 17.99 14.13
N SER A 91 10.30 17.48 15.31
CA SER A 91 11.15 16.53 16.02
C SER A 91 11.28 15.23 15.23
N LYS A 92 12.32 14.44 15.52
CA LYS A 92 12.28 13.00 15.18
C LYS A 92 11.07 12.37 15.87
N PRO A 93 10.33 11.47 15.21
CA PRO A 93 9.18 10.84 15.82
C PRO A 93 9.62 9.83 16.87
N PHE A 94 8.82 9.68 17.94
CA PHE A 94 8.83 8.47 18.75
C PHE A 94 7.82 7.46 18.22
N VAL A 95 7.92 6.20 18.67
CA VAL A 95 7.12 5.08 18.15
C VAL A 95 6.20 4.49 19.22
N ILE A 96 4.99 4.10 18.82
CA ILE A 96 4.11 3.20 19.57
C ILE A 96 4.02 1.89 18.77
N GLU A 97 4.50 0.81 19.35
CA GLU A 97 4.61 -0.50 18.68
C GLU A 97 3.98 -1.60 19.52
N GLY A 98 3.16 -2.44 18.88
CA GLY A 98 2.62 -3.65 19.49
C GLY A 98 3.62 -4.81 19.40
N PRO A 99 3.48 -5.86 20.25
CA PRO A 99 4.36 -7.02 20.18
C PRO A 99 4.25 -7.76 18.84
N LYS A 100 5.22 -8.63 18.55
CA LYS A 100 5.22 -9.44 17.33
C LYS A 100 3.87 -10.17 17.14
N GLY A 101 3.37 -10.17 15.90
CA GLY A 101 2.05 -10.73 15.57
C GLY A 101 0.90 -9.75 15.79
N THR A 102 1.19 -8.47 16.07
CA THR A 102 0.17 -7.41 16.14
C THR A 102 0.38 -6.34 15.08
N LYS A 103 -0.63 -5.51 14.88
CA LYS A 103 -0.55 -4.26 14.11
C LYS A 103 -1.16 -3.13 14.90
N ILE A 104 -0.56 -1.95 14.78
CA ILE A 104 -1.12 -0.68 15.18
C ILE A 104 -1.55 0.11 13.94
N GLY A 105 -2.68 0.80 14.03
CA GLY A 105 -3.19 1.66 12.97
C GLY A 105 -3.91 2.88 13.52
N ASP A 106 -4.06 3.85 12.63
CA ASP A 106 -4.94 5.01 12.75
C ASP A 106 -4.77 5.84 14.05
N PRO A 107 -3.56 6.35 14.32
CA PRO A 107 -3.33 7.14 15.52
C PRO A 107 -4.00 8.51 15.43
N ILE A 108 -4.80 8.87 16.42
CA ILE A 108 -5.52 10.16 16.50
C ILE A 108 -5.06 10.92 17.74
N PRO A 109 -4.46 12.12 17.58
CA PRO A 109 -4.14 12.99 18.68
C PRO A 109 -5.37 13.82 19.05
N TRP A 110 -5.60 14.01 20.33
CA TRP A 110 -6.71 14.81 20.83
C TRP A 110 -6.37 15.48 22.15
N LEU A 111 -6.66 16.77 22.26
CA LEU A 111 -6.48 17.52 23.50
C LEU A 111 -7.78 17.52 24.28
N ASP A 112 -7.74 16.99 25.50
CA ASP A 112 -8.92 17.01 26.35
C ASP A 112 -9.13 18.40 27.01
N PRO A 113 -10.30 18.66 27.62
CA PRO A 113 -10.59 19.95 28.26
C PRO A 113 -9.63 20.37 29.39
N LYS A 114 -8.80 19.46 29.90
CA LYS A 114 -7.79 19.75 30.93
C LYS A 114 -6.41 20.05 30.34
N GLY A 115 -6.31 20.08 29.01
CA GLY A 115 -5.06 20.32 28.31
C GLY A 115 -4.14 19.10 28.25
N ARG A 116 -4.66 17.89 28.54
CA ARG A 116 -3.89 16.65 28.44
C ARG A 116 -3.99 16.13 27.01
N LEU A 117 -2.86 15.75 26.43
CA LEU A 117 -2.80 15.20 25.09
C LEU A 117 -3.00 13.68 25.14
N TRP A 118 -3.98 13.20 24.39
CA TRP A 118 -4.23 11.79 24.13
C TRP A 118 -3.70 11.43 22.75
N VAL A 119 -3.13 10.25 22.60
CA VAL A 119 -2.89 9.61 21.30
C VAL A 119 -3.64 8.29 21.32
N PHE A 120 -4.84 8.28 20.75
CA PHE A 120 -5.60 7.06 20.50
C PHE A 120 -4.96 6.30 19.35
N TYR A 121 -5.04 4.97 19.37
CA TYR A 121 -4.62 4.12 18.26
C TYR A 121 -5.35 2.77 18.34
N ASN A 122 -5.47 2.08 17.20
CA ASN A 122 -6.10 0.76 17.16
C ASN A 122 -5.05 -0.32 17.15
N GLN A 123 -5.28 -1.41 17.86
CA GLN A 123 -4.42 -2.57 17.83
C GLN A 123 -5.18 -3.85 17.54
N LEU A 124 -4.62 -4.66 16.64
CA LEU A 124 -5.18 -5.95 16.24
C LEU A 124 -4.12 -7.04 16.28
N THR A 125 -4.50 -8.26 16.68
CA THR A 125 -3.64 -9.45 16.59
C THR A 125 -3.85 -10.18 15.27
N GLU A 126 -2.82 -10.88 14.81
CA GLU A 126 -2.96 -11.87 13.75
C GLU A 126 -3.94 -12.98 14.17
N LYS A 127 -4.75 -13.45 13.21
CA LYS A 127 -5.58 -14.63 13.40
C LYS A 127 -4.69 -15.87 13.29
N THR A 128 -4.81 -16.78 14.25
CA THR A 128 -4.11 -18.06 14.20
C THR A 128 -5.12 -19.20 14.08
N ALA A 129 -4.64 -20.44 13.90
CA ALA A 129 -5.51 -21.62 13.85
C ALA A 129 -6.31 -21.81 15.15
N THR A 130 -5.79 -21.34 16.28
CA THR A 130 -6.35 -21.59 17.62
C THR A 130 -6.86 -20.34 18.32
N ARG A 131 -6.62 -19.13 17.77
CA ARG A 131 -7.04 -17.86 18.38
C ARG A 131 -7.65 -16.90 17.35
N PRO A 132 -8.81 -16.30 17.65
CA PRO A 132 -9.38 -15.24 16.81
C PRO A 132 -8.51 -13.98 16.86
N THR A 133 -8.74 -13.06 15.93
CA THR A 133 -8.15 -11.72 16.00
C THR A 133 -8.76 -10.98 17.19
N LEU A 134 -7.91 -10.60 18.15
CA LEU A 134 -8.25 -9.63 19.19
C LEU A 134 -8.13 -8.23 18.61
N ARG A 135 -9.02 -7.33 19.02
CA ARG A 135 -9.09 -5.95 18.55
C ARG A 135 -9.36 -5.04 19.73
N GLY A 136 -8.79 -3.84 19.71
CA GLY A 136 -9.14 -2.81 20.67
C GLY A 136 -8.59 -1.45 20.28
N THR A 137 -9.32 -0.43 20.70
CA THR A 137 -8.82 0.94 20.74
C THR A 137 -8.03 1.13 22.02
N CYS A 138 -6.80 1.62 21.90
CA CYS A 138 -5.88 1.92 23.00
C CYS A 138 -5.49 3.40 22.99
N ALA A 139 -4.84 3.86 24.04
CA ALA A 139 -4.29 5.20 24.11
C ALA A 139 -3.00 5.27 24.93
N ILE A 140 -2.22 6.32 24.67
CA ILE A 140 -1.25 6.89 25.61
C ILE A 140 -1.65 8.34 25.92
N ARG A 141 -1.25 8.84 27.10
CA ARG A 141 -1.58 10.20 27.53
C ARG A 141 -0.35 10.96 28.00
N CYS A 142 -0.29 12.25 27.68
CA CYS A 142 0.68 13.20 28.18
C CYS A 142 -0.05 14.33 28.91
N ASP A 143 0.20 14.48 30.21
CA ASP A 143 -0.53 15.46 31.03
C ASP A 143 0.01 16.89 30.89
N ASP A 144 1.25 17.06 30.41
CA ASP A 144 1.85 18.37 30.09
C ASP A 144 2.56 18.33 28.72
N PRO A 145 1.80 18.42 27.62
CA PRO A 145 2.35 18.30 26.27
C PRO A 145 3.25 19.47 25.86
N ASP A 146 3.23 20.59 26.58
CA ASP A 146 4.08 21.77 26.29
C ASP A 146 5.45 21.70 26.98
N LYS A 147 5.66 20.78 27.92
CA LYS A 147 6.96 20.61 28.62
C LYS A 147 8.09 20.32 27.64
N ALA A 148 9.29 20.89 27.82
CA ALA A 148 10.44 20.65 26.93
C ALA A 148 10.72 19.15 26.67
N THR A 149 10.52 18.31 27.69
CA THR A 149 10.58 16.85 27.59
C THR A 149 9.29 16.26 28.17
N PRO A 150 8.26 16.05 27.33
CA PRO A 150 6.98 15.52 27.77
C PRO A 150 7.09 14.07 28.27
N THR A 151 6.33 13.75 29.30
CA THR A 151 6.24 12.39 29.85
C THR A 151 4.94 11.73 29.41
N TRP A 152 4.99 10.44 29.11
CA TRP A 152 3.87 9.67 28.59
C TRP A 152 3.48 8.56 29.56
N SER A 153 2.18 8.29 29.67
CA SER A 153 1.67 7.11 30.36
C SER A 153 2.12 5.83 29.66
N ALA A 154 2.07 4.70 30.37
CA ALA A 154 2.04 3.40 29.70
C ALA A 154 0.79 3.32 28.80
N PRO A 155 0.82 2.52 27.71
CA PRO A 155 -0.38 2.32 26.90
C PRO A 155 -1.46 1.56 27.65
N PHE A 156 -2.71 1.98 27.46
CA PHE A 156 -3.89 1.39 28.12
C PHE A 156 -5.05 1.21 27.13
N LEU A 157 -5.93 0.26 27.44
CA LEU A 157 -7.10 -0.05 26.63
C LEU A 157 -8.21 0.99 26.89
N VAL A 158 -8.78 1.53 25.81
CA VAL A 158 -9.91 2.48 25.84
C VAL A 158 -11.22 1.73 25.62
N ALA A 159 -11.27 0.87 24.61
CA ALA A 159 -12.44 0.06 24.28
C ALA A 159 -12.02 -1.30 23.72
N LYS A 160 -12.74 -2.35 24.14
CA LYS A 160 -12.66 -3.67 23.53
C LYS A 160 -13.37 -3.66 22.19
N ASP A 161 -12.77 -4.33 21.21
CA ASP A 161 -13.19 -4.32 19.83
C ASP A 161 -13.23 -2.90 19.21
N GLY A 162 -13.53 -2.83 17.91
CA GLY A 162 -13.76 -1.62 17.15
C GLY A 162 -12.59 -0.64 17.07
N ILE A 163 -12.88 0.47 16.42
CA ILE A 163 -11.89 1.48 16.03
C ILE A 163 -12.44 2.87 16.35
N LEU A 164 -11.76 3.62 17.23
CA LEU A 164 -11.98 5.06 17.37
C LEU A 164 -11.26 5.76 16.22
N PHE A 165 -12.02 6.49 15.42
CA PHE A 165 -11.48 7.15 14.24
C PHE A 165 -12.19 8.47 14.01
N GLY A 166 -11.46 9.57 14.18
CA GLY A 166 -12.00 10.92 14.28
C GLY A 166 -11.87 11.47 15.71
N LYS A 167 -11.84 12.79 15.86
CA LYS A 167 -11.65 13.43 17.16
C LYS A 167 -12.92 13.36 18.01
N PRO A 168 -12.80 13.06 19.32
CA PRO A 168 -13.90 13.24 20.25
C PRO A 168 -14.39 14.70 20.30
N ILE A 169 -15.69 14.88 20.51
CA ILE A 169 -16.31 16.18 20.81
C ILE A 169 -16.75 16.22 22.26
N ILE A 170 -16.84 17.43 22.81
CA ILE A 170 -17.45 17.67 24.12
C ILE A 170 -18.92 18.03 23.88
N ARG A 171 -19.84 17.27 24.48
CA ARG A 171 -21.27 17.59 24.38
C ARG A 171 -21.60 18.80 25.25
N SER A 172 -22.63 19.54 24.86
CA SER A 172 -23.18 20.67 25.63
C SER A 172 -23.57 20.31 27.06
N SER A 173 -24.03 19.08 27.32
CA SER A 173 -24.33 18.55 28.65
C SER A 173 -23.11 18.00 29.40
N GLY A 174 -21.92 18.10 28.80
CA GLY A 174 -20.72 17.43 29.27
C GLY A 174 -20.60 15.98 28.78
N GLY A 175 -19.46 15.39 29.13
CA GLY A 175 -19.05 14.10 28.59
C GLY A 175 -18.44 14.21 27.20
N TRP A 176 -17.60 13.22 26.88
CA TRP A 176 -16.79 13.17 25.67
C TRP A 176 -17.35 12.11 24.74
N LEU A 177 -17.80 12.52 23.57
CA LEU A 177 -18.38 11.63 22.57
C LEU A 177 -17.39 11.41 21.43
N ALA A 178 -16.93 10.18 21.24
CA ALA A 178 -15.97 9.81 20.22
C ALA A 178 -16.62 9.02 19.07
N PRO A 179 -16.34 9.35 17.80
CA PRO A 179 -16.72 8.50 16.67
C PRO A 179 -16.00 7.16 16.76
N PHE A 180 -16.75 6.09 16.55
CA PHE A 180 -16.27 4.72 16.71
C PHE A 180 -16.89 3.83 15.63
N PHE A 181 -16.19 2.81 15.17
CA PHE A 181 -16.80 1.85 14.26
C PHE A 181 -16.38 0.42 14.50
N LEU A 182 -17.30 -0.49 14.19
CA LEU A 182 -17.13 -1.92 14.32
C LEU A 182 -16.86 -2.51 12.94
N MET A 183 -16.02 -3.55 12.89
CA MET A 183 -15.79 -4.34 11.69
C MET A 183 -17.01 -5.24 11.45
N GLY A 184 -18.04 -4.68 10.81
CA GLY A 184 -19.34 -5.31 10.57
C GLY A 184 -20.36 -5.07 11.69
N ASN A 185 -21.60 -5.51 11.49
CA ASN A 185 -22.62 -5.51 12.54
C ASN A 185 -22.26 -6.59 13.57
N GLN A 186 -21.95 -6.17 14.80
CA GLN A 186 -21.57 -7.06 15.90
C GLN A 186 -22.63 -6.96 16.99
N ALA A 187 -23.17 -8.11 17.41
CA ALA A 187 -24.15 -8.20 18.51
C ALA A 187 -25.37 -7.27 18.35
N GLY A 188 -25.83 -7.05 17.10
CA GLY A 188 -26.98 -6.19 16.80
C GLY A 188 -26.69 -4.69 16.87
N ARG A 189 -25.41 -4.29 17.02
CA ARG A 189 -25.00 -2.88 17.01
C ARG A 189 -24.75 -2.39 15.59
N PRO A 190 -25.16 -1.16 15.26
CA PRO A 190 -24.76 -0.53 14.01
C PRO A 190 -23.24 -0.43 13.90
N GLU A 191 -22.70 -0.57 12.69
CA GLU A 191 -21.27 -0.57 12.45
C GLU A 191 -20.64 0.82 12.62
N THR A 192 -21.39 1.90 12.38
CA THR A 192 -20.93 3.28 12.63
C THR A 192 -21.56 3.75 13.93
N CYS A 193 -20.78 3.92 14.98
CA CYS A 193 -21.29 4.17 16.33
C CYS A 193 -20.46 5.23 17.06
N THR A 194 -20.76 5.43 18.35
CA THR A 194 -19.97 6.33 19.18
C THR A 194 -19.64 5.70 20.53
N LEU A 195 -18.57 6.19 21.15
CA LEU A 195 -18.24 5.92 22.55
C LEU A 195 -18.46 7.19 23.38
N LEU A 196 -18.98 7.05 24.59
CA LEU A 196 -19.17 8.13 25.54
C LEU A 196 -18.30 7.90 26.79
N SER A 197 -17.58 8.93 27.20
CA SER A 197 -16.97 9.01 28.52
C SER A 197 -17.63 10.12 29.35
N LEU A 198 -18.01 9.81 30.58
CA LEU A 198 -18.59 10.75 31.55
C LEU A 198 -17.63 11.11 32.69
N ASN A 199 -16.45 10.49 32.72
CA ASN A 199 -15.48 10.55 33.81
C ASN A 199 -14.08 10.89 33.28
N GLU A 200 -14.01 11.89 32.40
CA GLU A 200 -12.74 12.44 31.88
C GLU A 200 -11.79 11.39 31.27
N GLY A 201 -12.36 10.38 30.61
CA GLY A 201 -11.64 9.34 29.89
C GLY A 201 -11.20 8.14 30.73
N GLU A 202 -11.61 8.05 32.01
CA GLU A 202 -11.35 6.87 32.85
C GLU A 202 -12.06 5.62 32.32
N SER A 203 -13.29 5.76 31.81
CA SER A 203 -13.99 4.71 31.09
C SER A 203 -14.74 5.26 29.87
N TRP A 204 -14.97 4.37 28.91
CA TRP A 204 -15.68 4.65 27.67
C TRP A 204 -16.70 3.55 27.40
N GLU A 205 -17.93 3.94 27.08
CA GLU A 205 -19.04 3.02 26.84
C GLU A 205 -19.64 3.27 25.47
N TRP A 206 -20.13 2.21 24.82
CA TRP A 206 -20.88 2.36 23.57
C TRP A 206 -22.11 3.25 23.80
N HIS A 207 -22.36 4.18 22.89
CA HIS A 207 -23.41 5.18 23.02
C HIS A 207 -24.10 5.44 21.67
N GLY A 208 -24.89 4.49 21.18
CA GLY A 208 -25.66 4.67 19.95
C GLY A 208 -24.83 4.59 18.66
N GLY A 209 -25.54 4.54 17.53
CA GLY A 209 -24.95 4.53 16.20
C GLY A 209 -25.99 4.42 15.09
N THR A 210 -25.50 4.38 13.85
CA THR A 210 -26.27 4.18 12.63
C THR A 210 -25.53 3.23 11.67
N SER A 211 -26.25 2.74 10.67
CA SER A 211 -25.69 1.87 9.63
C SER A 211 -25.77 2.56 8.29
N ILE A 212 -24.70 2.45 7.50
CA ILE A 212 -24.74 2.82 6.09
C ILE A 212 -25.29 1.65 5.28
N PRO A 213 -25.93 1.89 4.12
CA PRO A 213 -26.40 0.82 3.25
C PRO A 213 -25.27 -0.15 2.90
N GLU A 214 -25.54 -1.45 3.01
CA GLU A 214 -24.52 -2.50 2.86
C GLU A 214 -23.69 -2.40 1.55
N PRO A 215 -24.28 -2.13 0.36
CA PRO A 215 -23.50 -1.98 -0.88
C PRO A 215 -22.53 -0.78 -0.88
N LEU A 216 -22.70 0.15 0.06
CA LEU A 216 -21.89 1.35 0.20
C LEU A 216 -20.82 1.23 1.28
N ARG A 217 -20.85 0.15 2.08
CA ARG A 217 -19.90 -0.10 3.15
C ARG A 217 -18.51 -0.29 2.59
N ASN A 218 -17.63 0.66 2.89
CA ASN A 218 -16.21 0.57 2.61
C ASN A 218 -15.47 1.32 3.71
N PHE A 219 -15.28 0.64 4.84
CA PHE A 219 -15.04 1.24 6.16
C PHE A 219 -16.23 2.12 6.61
N SER A 220 -16.25 2.44 7.90
CA SER A 220 -17.31 3.22 8.55
C SER A 220 -16.70 4.36 9.35
N GLU A 221 -15.67 4.98 8.78
CA GLU A 221 -14.95 6.10 9.38
C GLU A 221 -15.87 7.33 9.45
N ALA A 222 -15.98 7.96 10.62
CA ALA A 222 -16.90 9.08 10.85
C ALA A 222 -16.23 10.25 11.57
N THR A 223 -16.84 11.42 11.47
CA THR A 223 -16.46 12.64 12.21
C THR A 223 -17.72 13.29 12.77
N LEU A 224 -17.61 13.95 13.93
CA LEU A 224 -18.74 14.51 14.68
C LEU A 224 -18.65 16.02 14.82
N ALA A 225 -19.80 16.69 14.89
CA ALA A 225 -19.92 18.09 15.31
C ALA A 225 -21.26 18.33 15.98
N GLN A 226 -21.31 19.17 17.02
CA GLN A 226 -22.56 19.54 17.68
C GLN A 226 -23.08 20.90 17.19
N ARG A 227 -24.33 20.92 16.75
CA ARG A 227 -25.06 22.13 16.31
C ARG A 227 -25.53 22.94 17.54
N LYS A 228 -25.91 24.20 17.32
CA LYS A 228 -26.36 25.14 18.36
C LYS A 228 -27.63 24.66 19.08
N ASP A 229 -28.50 23.92 18.39
CA ASP A 229 -29.70 23.32 18.96
C ASP A 229 -29.43 22.08 19.84
N GLY A 230 -28.15 21.69 19.99
CA GLY A 230 -27.72 20.53 20.76
C GLY A 230 -27.71 19.22 19.96
N SER A 231 -28.26 19.21 18.73
CA SER A 231 -28.20 18.02 17.88
C SER A 231 -26.76 17.71 17.47
N ILE A 232 -26.44 16.42 17.39
CA ILE A 232 -25.12 15.93 17.02
C ILE A 232 -25.18 15.43 15.60
N TRP A 233 -24.29 15.97 14.77
CA TRP A 233 -24.17 15.63 13.37
C TRP A 233 -22.98 14.70 13.15
N MET A 234 -23.20 13.61 12.44
CA MET A 234 -22.19 12.63 12.06
C MET A 234 -22.05 12.63 10.53
N VAL A 235 -20.82 12.79 10.05
CA VAL A 235 -20.46 12.65 8.64
C VAL A 235 -19.64 11.38 8.48
N ILE A 236 -20.04 10.52 7.53
CA ILE A 236 -19.61 9.13 7.41
C ILE A 236 -19.02 8.89 6.02
N ARG A 237 -17.85 8.27 5.96
CA ARG A 237 -17.23 7.79 4.71
C ARG A 237 -18.05 6.63 4.12
N THR A 238 -18.21 6.62 2.80
CA THR A 238 -18.75 5.47 2.06
C THR A 238 -17.97 5.18 0.76
N SER A 239 -18.40 4.18 -0.02
CA SER A 239 -17.85 3.91 -1.36
C SER A 239 -18.25 4.93 -2.43
N LYS A 240 -19.26 5.79 -2.17
CA LYS A 240 -19.79 6.78 -3.12
C LYS A 240 -19.78 8.22 -2.60
N GLY A 241 -18.87 8.53 -1.68
CA GLY A 241 -18.76 9.85 -1.08
C GLY A 241 -19.21 9.89 0.37
N LEU A 242 -19.73 11.03 0.81
CA LEU A 242 -20.13 11.26 2.19
C LEU A 242 -21.62 11.01 2.42
N TYR A 243 -21.92 10.42 3.56
CA TYR A 243 -23.26 10.25 4.10
C TYR A 243 -23.34 10.97 5.46
N GLU A 244 -24.54 11.29 5.89
CA GLU A 244 -24.77 11.94 7.16
C GLU A 244 -25.87 11.29 7.99
N SER A 245 -25.78 11.43 9.30
CA SER A 245 -26.82 11.09 10.25
C SER A 245 -26.85 12.10 11.39
N THR A 246 -28.02 12.33 11.97
CA THR A 246 -28.20 13.28 13.07
C THR A 246 -28.81 12.58 14.28
N SER A 247 -28.25 12.86 15.46
CA SER A 247 -28.86 12.54 16.75
C SER A 247 -29.46 13.81 17.37
N LYS A 248 -30.67 13.67 17.95
CA LYS A 248 -31.38 14.75 18.66
C LYS A 248 -31.44 14.52 20.18
N ASP A 249 -30.82 13.45 20.67
CA ASP A 249 -30.89 12.97 22.04
C ASP A 249 -29.48 12.66 22.59
N GLU A 250 -28.53 13.55 22.28
CA GLU A 250 -27.15 13.53 22.77
C GLU A 250 -26.34 12.29 22.37
N GLY A 251 -26.65 11.72 21.21
CA GLY A 251 -25.96 10.58 20.61
C GLY A 251 -26.59 9.22 20.90
N LYS A 252 -27.71 9.14 21.65
CA LYS A 252 -28.33 7.85 22.00
C LYS A 252 -28.97 7.16 20.80
N THR A 253 -29.72 7.91 20.01
CA THR A 253 -30.35 7.45 18.77
C THR A 253 -29.97 8.34 17.60
N TRP A 254 -29.95 7.76 16.42
CA TRP A 254 -29.47 8.38 15.19
C TRP A 254 -30.49 8.17 14.08
N SER A 255 -30.66 9.17 13.22
CA SER A 255 -31.43 9.03 12.00
C SER A 255 -30.80 8.00 11.05
N GLU A 256 -31.57 7.54 10.07
CA GLU A 256 -31.01 6.82 8.93
C GLU A 256 -29.87 7.63 8.29
N ALA A 257 -28.81 6.93 7.87
CA ALA A 257 -27.71 7.55 7.16
C ALA A 257 -28.13 7.88 5.72
N ILE A 258 -28.16 9.17 5.38
CA ILE A 258 -28.57 9.66 4.06
C ILE A 258 -27.37 10.24 3.30
N ALA A 259 -27.42 10.23 1.97
CA ALA A 259 -26.34 10.76 1.14
C ALA A 259 -26.20 12.28 1.30
N MET A 260 -24.98 12.80 1.25
CA MET A 260 -24.70 14.23 1.08
C MET A 260 -24.37 14.50 -0.40
N PRO A 261 -25.35 14.91 -1.25
CA PRO A 261 -25.16 14.88 -2.71
C PRO A 261 -24.05 15.80 -3.23
N GLN A 262 -23.78 16.91 -2.51
CA GLN A 262 -22.68 17.83 -2.83
C GLN A 262 -21.30 17.19 -2.66
N PHE A 263 -21.20 16.09 -1.92
CA PHE A 263 -19.95 15.40 -1.58
C PHE A 263 -19.93 13.94 -2.09
N GLU A 264 -20.57 13.68 -3.23
CA GLU A 264 -20.25 12.47 -4.03
C GLU A 264 -18.75 12.53 -4.37
N GLY A 265 -18.01 11.44 -4.12
CA GLY A 265 -16.57 11.51 -4.19
C GLY A 265 -15.84 10.20 -3.89
N PRO A 266 -14.50 10.27 -3.69
CA PRO A 266 -13.68 9.10 -3.46
C PRO A 266 -13.97 8.47 -2.09
N SER A 267 -13.80 7.16 -1.94
CA SER A 267 -13.90 6.54 -0.62
C SER A 267 -12.67 6.87 0.25
N THR A 268 -12.83 7.86 1.13
CA THR A 268 -11.74 8.41 1.97
C THR A 268 -12.30 9.12 3.20
N ARG A 269 -11.47 9.27 4.24
CA ARG A 269 -11.80 10.03 5.46
C ARG A 269 -12.18 11.48 5.11
N ALA A 270 -13.17 12.01 5.82
CA ALA A 270 -13.41 13.45 5.94
C ALA A 270 -13.00 13.94 7.35
N CYS A 271 -12.70 15.23 7.47
CA CYS A 271 -12.50 15.89 8.75
C CYS A 271 -13.51 17.03 8.88
N MET A 272 -14.31 17.02 9.95
CA MET A 272 -15.28 18.06 10.24
C MET A 272 -14.98 18.69 11.59
N MET A 273 -15.09 20.01 11.68
CA MET A 273 -15.00 20.71 12.95
C MET A 273 -15.87 21.97 12.98
N LYS A 274 -16.28 22.37 14.17
CA LYS A 274 -16.88 23.68 14.42
C LYS A 274 -15.77 24.66 14.79
N LEU A 275 -15.69 25.77 14.07
CA LEU A 275 -14.72 26.83 14.29
C LEU A 275 -15.16 27.76 15.43
N ALA A 276 -14.23 28.56 15.95
CA ALA A 276 -14.48 29.54 16.99
C ALA A 276 -15.55 30.60 16.61
N SER A 277 -15.67 30.93 15.31
CA SER A 277 -16.74 31.80 14.79
C SER A 277 -18.14 31.16 14.87
N GLY A 278 -18.21 29.86 15.11
CA GLY A 278 -19.42 29.05 15.01
C GLY A 278 -19.68 28.48 13.61
N ALA A 279 -18.88 28.85 12.60
CA ALA A 279 -18.91 28.26 11.28
C ALA A 279 -18.45 26.78 11.32
N PHE A 280 -18.89 26.00 10.35
CA PHE A 280 -18.51 24.60 10.20
C PHE A 280 -17.49 24.48 9.08
N LEU A 281 -16.39 23.79 9.37
CA LEU A 281 -15.36 23.41 8.41
C LEU A 281 -15.50 21.94 8.08
N LEU A 282 -15.51 21.61 6.79
CA LEU A 282 -15.41 20.25 6.28
C LEU A 282 -14.21 20.17 5.34
N ILE A 283 -13.30 19.22 5.57
CA ILE A 283 -12.15 18.98 4.69
C ILE A 283 -12.38 17.67 3.96
N TYR A 284 -12.54 17.77 2.65
CA TYR A 284 -12.87 16.65 1.78
C TYR A 284 -12.50 16.96 0.31
N HIS A 285 -12.48 15.92 -0.53
CA HIS A 285 -11.98 16.01 -1.90
C HIS A 285 -13.02 16.63 -2.85
N ASP A 286 -12.60 17.66 -3.60
CA ASP A 286 -13.33 18.21 -4.76
C ASP A 286 -12.93 17.45 -6.04
N ALA A 287 -13.00 16.11 -5.98
CA ALA A 287 -12.53 15.23 -7.02
C ALA A 287 -13.52 15.18 -8.20
N LYS A 288 -13.00 15.21 -9.43
CA LYS A 288 -13.82 15.01 -10.62
C LYS A 288 -13.97 13.52 -10.93
N LYS A 289 -15.19 13.11 -11.27
CA LYS A 289 -15.50 11.74 -11.72
C LYS A 289 -14.75 11.45 -13.02
N LEU A 290 -14.03 10.33 -13.05
CA LEU A 290 -13.37 9.86 -14.26
C LEU A 290 -14.39 9.24 -15.23
N LYS A 291 -14.01 9.08 -16.50
CA LYS A 291 -14.84 8.37 -17.50
C LYS A 291 -15.20 6.94 -17.09
N SER A 292 -14.37 6.31 -16.25
CA SER A 292 -14.64 4.99 -15.65
C SER A 292 -15.75 5.00 -14.59
N GLY A 293 -16.23 6.17 -14.18
CA GLY A 293 -17.17 6.34 -13.07
C GLY A 293 -16.50 6.42 -11.69
N ALA A 294 -15.18 6.20 -11.59
CA ALA A 294 -14.45 6.28 -10.33
C ALA A 294 -14.09 7.72 -9.95
N TYR A 295 -14.04 7.99 -8.64
CA TYR A 295 -13.49 9.23 -8.09
C TYR A 295 -12.08 9.01 -7.54
N PRO A 296 -11.05 9.69 -8.07
CA PRO A 296 -9.69 9.59 -7.56
C PRO A 296 -9.51 10.49 -6.33
N ARG A 297 -8.63 10.09 -5.41
CA ARG A 297 -8.23 10.97 -4.31
C ARG A 297 -7.32 12.09 -4.86
N THR A 298 -7.92 13.24 -5.11
CA THR A 298 -7.32 14.44 -5.72
C THR A 298 -7.96 15.67 -5.08
N ARG A 299 -7.36 16.86 -5.25
CA ARG A 299 -8.00 18.15 -4.92
C ARG A 299 -8.56 18.21 -3.50
N LEU A 300 -7.70 17.99 -2.51
CA LEU A 300 -8.08 18.12 -1.11
C LEU A 300 -8.52 19.57 -0.86
N THR A 301 -9.73 19.77 -0.37
CA THR A 301 -10.39 21.07 -0.32
C THR A 301 -11.01 21.29 1.07
N ALA A 302 -10.85 22.49 1.59
CA ALA A 302 -11.47 22.95 2.82
C ALA A 302 -12.73 23.74 2.48
N TRP A 303 -13.89 23.30 2.96
CA TRP A 303 -15.21 23.87 2.70
C TRP A 303 -15.71 24.56 3.98
N LEU A 304 -16.31 25.74 3.84
CA LEU A 304 -16.83 26.52 4.96
C LEU A 304 -18.34 26.73 4.83
N SER A 305 -19.03 26.55 5.95
CA SER A 305 -20.47 26.74 6.09
C SER A 305 -20.76 27.65 7.28
N ASP A 306 -21.45 28.76 7.03
CA ASP A 306 -21.92 29.68 8.08
C ASP A 306 -23.30 29.29 8.64
N ASP A 307 -23.95 28.26 8.07
CA ASP A 307 -25.31 27.82 8.40
C ASP A 307 -25.38 26.40 8.98
N GLU A 308 -24.33 25.99 9.71
CA GLU A 308 -24.21 24.71 10.43
C GLU A 308 -24.25 23.46 9.54
N GLY A 309 -23.66 23.59 8.35
CA GLY A 309 -23.47 22.52 7.38
C GLY A 309 -24.62 22.35 6.39
N ARG A 310 -25.62 23.24 6.39
CA ARG A 310 -26.76 23.18 5.46
C ARG A 310 -26.34 23.55 4.04
N THR A 311 -25.46 24.54 3.88
CA THR A 311 -24.86 24.92 2.60
C THR A 311 -23.35 25.13 2.72
N TRP A 312 -22.63 24.93 1.60
CA TRP A 312 -21.17 25.02 1.52
C TRP A 312 -20.71 25.90 0.35
N PRO A 313 -21.01 27.21 0.35
CA PRO A 313 -20.70 28.09 -0.77
C PRO A 313 -19.22 28.51 -0.83
N LEU A 314 -18.52 28.47 0.30
CA LEU A 314 -17.14 28.95 0.45
C LEU A 314 -16.17 27.76 0.50
N ARG A 315 -15.02 27.88 -0.18
CA ARG A 315 -14.03 26.80 -0.23
C ARG A 315 -12.65 27.28 -0.62
N LEU A 316 -11.64 26.56 -0.15
CA LEU A 316 -10.23 26.76 -0.47
C LEU A 316 -9.59 25.43 -0.88
N LEU A 317 -8.93 25.41 -2.05
CA LEU A 317 -8.16 24.27 -2.50
C LEU A 317 -6.86 24.16 -1.69
N VAL A 318 -6.76 23.14 -0.84
CA VAL A 318 -5.62 22.93 0.06
C VAL A 318 -4.45 22.29 -0.70
N ASP A 319 -4.72 21.28 -1.52
CA ASP A 319 -3.71 20.64 -2.37
C ASP A 319 -4.37 20.03 -3.63
N GLU A 320 -3.94 20.47 -4.81
CA GLU A 320 -4.49 20.04 -6.10
C GLU A 320 -4.03 18.66 -6.56
N ARG A 321 -2.93 18.14 -6.00
CA ARG A 321 -2.24 16.95 -6.49
C ARG A 321 -3.09 15.69 -6.40
N SER A 322 -2.74 14.69 -7.22
CA SER A 322 -3.23 13.32 -7.06
C SER A 322 -2.61 12.65 -5.85
N SER A 323 -3.26 11.60 -5.34
CA SER A 323 -2.77 10.80 -4.22
C SER A 323 -2.59 11.56 -2.90
N VAL A 324 -3.19 12.74 -2.78
CA VAL A 324 -3.53 13.34 -1.48
C VAL A 324 -4.66 12.52 -0.88
N SER A 325 -4.66 12.30 0.44
CA SER A 325 -5.62 11.40 1.06
C SER A 325 -6.19 11.96 2.37
N TYR A 326 -5.90 11.37 3.53
CA TYR A 326 -6.73 11.58 4.72
C TYR A 326 -6.41 12.92 5.37
N PRO A 327 -7.40 13.78 5.61
CA PRO A 327 -7.22 15.01 6.37
C PRO A 327 -7.51 14.82 7.86
N ASP A 328 -6.88 15.66 8.67
CA ASP A 328 -7.27 15.97 10.05
C ASP A 328 -6.93 17.44 10.34
N ALA A 329 -7.57 18.07 11.32
CA ALA A 329 -7.36 19.50 11.56
C ALA A 329 -7.51 19.94 13.02
N ILE A 330 -6.94 21.10 13.31
CA ILE A 330 -7.14 21.84 14.56
C ILE A 330 -7.10 23.36 14.29
N GLN A 331 -7.95 24.12 14.99
CA GLN A 331 -7.90 25.58 14.99
C GLN A 331 -7.18 26.08 16.24
N ALA A 332 -6.23 26.99 16.06
CA ALA A 332 -5.56 27.69 17.13
C ALA A 332 -6.37 28.91 17.62
N PRO A 333 -6.13 29.38 18.86
CA PRO A 333 -6.83 30.55 19.40
C PRO A 333 -6.64 31.84 18.61
N ASP A 334 -5.57 31.96 17.82
CA ASP A 334 -5.29 33.09 16.94
C ASP A 334 -6.06 33.02 15.59
N GLY A 335 -6.93 32.03 15.42
CA GLY A 335 -7.75 31.84 14.22
C GLY A 335 -7.09 31.01 13.12
N ARG A 336 -5.79 30.70 13.23
CA ARG A 336 -5.12 29.80 12.27
C ARG A 336 -5.66 28.38 12.38
N ILE A 337 -5.81 27.72 11.25
CA ILE A 337 -6.30 26.35 11.11
C ILE A 337 -5.17 25.53 10.50
N TYR A 338 -4.72 24.52 11.24
CA TYR A 338 -3.70 23.58 10.80
C TYR A 338 -4.41 22.35 10.24
N ILE A 339 -4.19 22.07 8.96
CA ILE A 339 -4.75 20.93 8.25
C ILE A 339 -3.62 19.96 7.94
N THR A 340 -3.59 18.80 8.59
CA THR A 340 -2.66 17.74 8.20
C THR A 340 -3.27 16.80 7.18
N TYR A 341 -2.44 16.29 6.27
CA TYR A 341 -2.85 15.29 5.28
C TYR A 341 -1.66 14.47 4.78
N ASP A 342 -1.94 13.27 4.26
CA ASP A 342 -0.92 12.45 3.60
C ASP A 342 -0.97 12.59 2.07
N HIS A 343 0.21 12.44 1.45
CA HIS A 343 0.39 12.47 0.00
C HIS A 343 1.28 11.30 -0.44
N GLY A 344 0.84 10.58 -1.47
CA GLY A 344 1.64 9.56 -2.14
C GLY A 344 2.14 8.45 -1.24
N ARG A 345 1.29 7.90 -0.34
CA ARG A 345 1.64 6.90 0.71
C ARG A 345 2.68 5.84 0.28
N TYR A 346 2.59 5.39 -0.97
CA TYR A 346 3.43 4.34 -1.56
C TYR A 346 4.32 4.82 -2.71
N ASN A 347 4.11 6.04 -3.19
CA ASN A 347 4.75 6.57 -4.39
C ASN A 347 6.19 7.00 -4.06
N ALA A 348 7.15 6.53 -4.85
CA ALA A 348 8.56 6.87 -4.65
C ALA A 348 8.75 8.39 -4.70
N GLY A 349 9.39 8.96 -3.66
CA GLY A 349 9.66 10.39 -3.55
C GLY A 349 8.52 11.25 -2.98
N GLU A 350 7.30 10.71 -2.84
CA GLU A 350 6.13 11.50 -2.41
C GLU A 350 5.65 11.22 -0.99
N LYS A 351 6.03 10.10 -0.35
CA LYS A 351 5.46 9.53 0.88
C LYS A 351 5.52 10.49 2.07
N GLU A 352 4.61 11.45 2.08
CA GLU A 352 4.66 12.65 2.90
C GLU A 352 3.51 12.68 3.89
N VAL A 353 3.82 13.15 5.09
CA VAL A 353 2.85 13.77 5.98
C VAL A 353 3.08 15.26 5.90
N LEU A 354 2.01 15.99 5.59
CA LEU A 354 2.04 17.42 5.31
C LEU A 354 1.11 18.17 6.26
N VAL A 355 1.37 19.45 6.42
CA VAL A 355 0.48 20.43 7.07
C VAL A 355 0.30 21.63 6.15
N ALA A 356 -0.94 22.10 6.03
CA ALA A 356 -1.28 23.42 5.53
C ALA A 356 -1.75 24.30 6.69
N ILE A 357 -1.49 25.59 6.60
CA ILE A 357 -1.95 26.61 7.54
C ILE A 357 -2.87 27.54 6.76
N VAL A 358 -4.11 27.66 7.20
CA VAL A 358 -5.14 28.52 6.58
C VAL A 358 -5.86 29.32 7.65
N SER A 359 -6.65 30.31 7.26
CA SER A 359 -7.57 31.04 8.14
C SER A 359 -8.97 31.08 7.54
N GLU A 360 -9.99 31.46 8.32
CA GLU A 360 -11.33 31.72 7.76
C GLU A 360 -11.31 32.81 6.68
N GLU A 361 -10.40 33.78 6.75
CA GLU A 361 -10.22 34.80 5.71
C GLU A 361 -9.77 34.17 4.38
N ASP A 362 -8.86 33.20 4.42
CA ASP A 362 -8.44 32.46 3.22
C ASP A 362 -9.59 31.66 2.60
N LEU A 363 -10.41 31.00 3.43
CA LEU A 363 -11.58 30.24 2.97
C LEU A 363 -12.64 31.16 2.35
N ARG A 364 -12.87 32.33 2.94
CA ARG A 364 -13.80 33.34 2.42
C ARG A 364 -13.29 33.98 1.13
N ALA A 365 -11.98 34.18 1.01
CA ALA A 365 -11.36 34.69 -0.22
C ALA A 365 -11.21 33.63 -1.33
N GLY A 366 -11.34 32.35 -0.98
CA GLY A 366 -11.12 31.21 -1.90
C GLY A 366 -9.67 31.03 -2.34
N LYS A 367 -8.72 31.72 -1.68
CA LYS A 367 -7.28 31.69 -1.95
C LYS A 367 -6.51 32.11 -0.69
N PHE A 368 -5.23 31.76 -0.62
CA PHE A 368 -4.34 32.13 0.47
C PHE A 368 -4.06 33.63 0.44
N VAL A 369 -4.58 34.38 1.42
CA VAL A 369 -4.42 35.85 1.55
C VAL A 369 -3.83 36.26 2.90
N SER A 370 -3.95 35.41 3.91
CA SER A 370 -3.58 35.75 5.28
C SER A 370 -2.07 35.62 5.51
N GLN A 371 -1.53 36.50 6.34
CA GLN A 371 -0.13 36.42 6.75
C GLN A 371 0.10 35.14 7.58
N GLY A 372 1.08 34.34 7.18
CA GLY A 372 1.42 33.08 7.87
C GLY A 372 0.66 31.85 7.34
N SER A 373 -0.24 32.02 6.37
CA SER A 373 -0.81 30.89 5.65
C SER A 373 0.24 30.20 4.78
N ALA A 374 0.17 28.87 4.70
CA ALA A 374 1.17 28.04 4.05
C ALA A 374 0.55 26.75 3.53
N GLN A 375 1.16 26.18 2.49
CA GLN A 375 0.79 24.88 1.94
C GLN A 375 1.98 23.94 2.00
N ARG A 376 1.71 22.64 2.17
CA ARG A 376 2.69 21.56 2.01
C ARG A 376 3.93 21.68 2.92
N LEU A 377 3.74 22.17 4.15
CA LEU A 377 4.79 22.09 5.16
C LEU A 377 5.02 20.61 5.49
N VAL A 378 6.25 20.14 5.32
CA VAL A 378 6.57 18.72 5.52
C VAL A 378 6.73 18.44 7.01
N VAL A 379 5.84 17.59 7.54
CA VAL A 379 5.98 17.01 8.89
C VAL A 379 7.03 15.92 8.84
N ASN A 380 6.88 15.01 7.88
CA ASN A 380 7.80 13.92 7.65
C ASN A 380 7.71 13.43 6.21
N ARG A 381 8.84 13.04 5.61
CA ARG A 381 8.87 12.32 4.34
C ARG A 381 9.68 11.05 4.50
N THR A 382 9.12 9.93 4.06
CA THR A 382 9.87 8.68 4.00
C THR A 382 10.43 8.39 2.61
N LEU A 383 11.67 7.94 2.57
CA LEU A 383 12.51 7.72 1.39
C LEU A 383 12.81 6.24 1.15
N GLY A 384 12.35 5.35 2.04
CA GLY A 384 12.43 3.92 1.82
C GLY A 384 11.76 3.55 0.50
N TYR A 385 12.51 2.94 -0.42
CA TYR A 385 12.00 2.50 -1.70
C TYR A 385 11.12 1.24 -1.55
N GLY A 386 10.07 1.15 -2.37
CA GLY A 386 8.97 0.15 -2.32
C GLY A 386 8.06 0.30 -1.10
N ASN A 387 7.11 -0.56 -0.68
CA ASN A 387 6.82 -1.97 -0.93
C ASN A 387 8.01 -2.94 -1.09
N HIS A 388 9.23 -2.49 -0.79
CA HIS A 388 10.45 -3.21 -1.09
C HIS A 388 11.21 -3.39 0.22
N SER A 389 11.06 -4.60 0.75
CA SER A 389 11.89 -5.21 1.79
C SER A 389 13.35 -5.42 1.36
N ASP A 390 13.77 -4.91 0.19
CA ASP A 390 15.05 -5.26 -0.42
C ASP A 390 16.24 -4.80 0.43
N LYS A 391 16.31 -3.50 0.79
CA LYS A 391 17.40 -3.01 1.66
C LYS A 391 17.38 -3.60 3.08
N ARG A 392 16.21 -4.06 3.54
CA ARG A 392 16.01 -4.54 4.92
C ARG A 392 16.36 -6.02 5.06
N THR A 393 16.13 -6.80 4.01
CA THR A 393 16.41 -8.23 3.99
C THR A 393 17.73 -8.54 3.31
N GLU A 394 18.40 -7.60 2.63
CA GLU A 394 19.71 -7.84 2.01
C GLU A 394 20.74 -8.41 3.00
N ALA A 395 20.84 -7.86 4.21
CA ALA A 395 21.74 -8.37 5.24
C ALA A 395 21.25 -9.72 5.82
N GLU A 396 19.95 -9.88 6.03
CA GLU A 396 19.36 -11.12 6.53
C GLU A 396 19.52 -12.27 5.55
N VAL A 397 19.18 -12.04 4.28
CA VAL A 397 19.26 -12.99 3.19
C VAL A 397 20.72 -13.34 2.94
N ALA A 398 21.64 -12.35 2.92
CA ALA A 398 23.07 -12.62 2.82
C ALA A 398 23.57 -13.55 3.92
N ALA A 399 23.10 -13.37 5.16
CA ALA A 399 23.46 -14.25 6.29
C ALA A 399 22.86 -15.66 6.20
N LYS A 400 21.84 -15.87 5.35
CA LYS A 400 21.10 -17.13 5.21
C LYS A 400 21.15 -17.70 3.79
N LEU A 401 22.11 -17.26 2.96
CA LEU A 401 22.25 -17.81 1.62
C LEU A 401 22.54 -19.31 1.72
N PRO A 402 21.88 -20.14 0.89
CA PRO A 402 22.22 -21.54 0.82
C PRO A 402 23.62 -21.69 0.19
N PRO A 403 24.24 -22.88 0.31
CA PRO A 403 25.47 -23.19 -0.41
C PRO A 403 25.36 -22.86 -1.91
N LYS A 404 26.48 -22.47 -2.51
CA LYS A 404 26.55 -21.96 -3.90
C LYS A 404 25.94 -22.91 -4.93
N GLU A 405 26.10 -24.20 -4.73
CA GLU A 405 25.57 -25.28 -5.54
C GLU A 405 24.04 -25.43 -5.42
N LYS A 406 23.46 -24.99 -4.29
CA LYS A 406 22.01 -24.99 -4.02
C LYS A 406 21.34 -23.67 -4.39
N LEU A 407 22.09 -22.63 -4.77
CA LEU A 407 21.52 -21.38 -5.29
C LEU A 407 21.56 -21.40 -6.84
N HIS A 408 20.44 -21.77 -7.45
CA HIS A 408 20.30 -21.84 -8.91
C HIS A 408 19.95 -20.48 -9.49
N LEU A 409 20.85 -19.91 -10.28
CA LEU A 409 20.72 -18.56 -10.83
C LEU A 409 20.15 -18.55 -12.24
N TYR A 410 19.26 -17.61 -12.51
CA TYR A 410 18.68 -17.38 -13.83
C TYR A 410 18.80 -15.91 -14.21
N LEU A 411 19.43 -15.66 -15.37
CA LEU A 411 19.58 -14.32 -15.93
C LEU A 411 18.35 -13.96 -16.76
N LEU A 412 17.70 -12.84 -16.43
CA LEU A 412 16.49 -12.37 -17.12
C LEU A 412 16.85 -11.12 -17.93
N ILE A 413 16.90 -11.27 -19.25
CA ILE A 413 17.32 -10.23 -20.19
C ILE A 413 16.31 -10.04 -21.34
N GLY A 414 16.34 -8.86 -21.96
CA GLY A 414 15.40 -8.49 -23.02
C GLY A 414 14.72 -7.15 -22.72
N GLN A 415 13.51 -6.97 -23.23
CA GLN A 415 12.80 -5.67 -23.18
C GLN A 415 11.57 -5.67 -22.25
N SER A 416 10.59 -4.81 -22.54
CA SER A 416 9.50 -4.44 -21.62
C SER A 416 8.66 -5.63 -21.17
N ASN A 417 8.41 -6.62 -22.04
CA ASN A 417 7.68 -7.83 -21.68
C ASN A 417 8.48 -8.79 -20.77
N MET A 418 9.82 -8.84 -20.87
CA MET A 418 10.67 -9.49 -19.84
C MET A 418 10.66 -8.70 -18.53
N ALA A 419 10.81 -7.37 -18.64
CA ALA A 419 10.83 -6.47 -17.48
C ALA A 419 9.53 -6.56 -16.66
N GLY A 420 8.41 -6.76 -17.35
CA GLY A 420 7.07 -6.87 -16.79
C GLY A 420 6.33 -5.54 -16.86
N ARG A 421 5.11 -5.58 -17.39
CA ARG A 421 4.20 -4.42 -17.56
C ARG A 421 2.76 -4.74 -17.15
N GLY A 422 2.52 -5.94 -16.62
CA GLY A 422 1.23 -6.37 -16.11
C GLY A 422 0.87 -5.62 -14.82
N VAL A 423 -0.42 -5.50 -14.55
CA VAL A 423 -0.93 -4.96 -13.28
C VAL A 423 -0.50 -5.90 -12.16
N LEU A 424 0.10 -5.34 -11.09
CA LEU A 424 0.45 -6.12 -9.91
C LEU A 424 -0.84 -6.61 -9.24
N ASP A 425 -0.99 -7.93 -9.14
CA ASP A 425 -2.10 -8.57 -8.44
C ASP A 425 -1.74 -8.81 -6.97
N THR A 426 -2.62 -8.39 -6.06
CA THR A 426 -2.40 -8.49 -4.60
C THR A 426 -2.65 -9.89 -4.05
N GLU A 427 -3.13 -10.84 -4.86
CA GLU A 427 -3.65 -12.13 -4.38
C GLU A 427 -2.64 -13.27 -4.35
N LYS A 428 -1.42 -13.13 -4.90
CA LYS A 428 -0.41 -14.20 -4.84
C LYS A 428 0.94 -13.70 -4.35
N ARG A 429 0.95 -13.09 -3.17
CA ARG A 429 2.16 -12.97 -2.35
C ARG A 429 2.48 -14.32 -1.70
N LEU A 430 3.02 -15.29 -2.44
CA LEU A 430 3.74 -16.42 -1.86
C LEU A 430 4.66 -17.14 -2.87
N SER A 431 5.96 -17.02 -2.62
CA SER A 431 6.89 -18.15 -2.39
C SER A 431 8.03 -17.58 -1.53
N ARG A 432 7.73 -17.31 -0.25
CA ARG A 432 8.49 -16.39 0.61
C ARG A 432 9.86 -16.89 1.07
N GLN A 433 10.33 -18.09 0.70
CA GLN A 433 11.58 -18.64 1.26
C GLN A 433 12.60 -19.20 0.26
N ARG A 434 12.20 -19.64 -0.94
CA ARG A 434 13.13 -20.26 -1.91
C ARG A 434 13.24 -19.53 -3.25
N VAL A 435 12.72 -18.31 -3.35
CA VAL A 435 12.92 -17.42 -4.50
C VAL A 435 13.57 -16.13 -4.04
N LEU A 436 14.74 -15.83 -4.60
CA LEU A 436 15.52 -14.62 -4.36
C LEU A 436 15.61 -13.79 -5.65
N LYS A 437 15.85 -12.49 -5.52
CA LYS A 437 16.22 -11.62 -6.64
C LYS A 437 17.49 -10.85 -6.32
N PHE A 438 18.30 -10.60 -7.35
CA PHE A 438 19.49 -9.78 -7.26
C PHE A 438 19.12 -8.30 -7.40
N SER A 439 19.22 -7.57 -6.30
CA SER A 439 18.75 -6.18 -6.19
C SER A 439 19.54 -5.23 -7.11
N PRO A 440 19.06 -3.99 -7.29
CA PRO A 440 19.84 -2.95 -7.97
C PRO A 440 21.19 -2.65 -7.30
N ASN A 441 21.36 -3.00 -6.02
CA ASN A 441 22.62 -2.81 -5.27
C ASN A 441 23.59 -4.00 -5.41
N ASN A 442 23.31 -4.94 -6.32
CA ASN A 442 24.08 -6.17 -6.49
C ASN A 442 24.14 -7.03 -5.21
N LYS A 443 23.00 -7.16 -4.52
CA LYS A 443 22.84 -7.99 -3.32
C LYS A 443 21.58 -8.85 -3.40
N TRP A 444 21.57 -9.97 -2.69
CA TRP A 444 20.41 -10.87 -2.64
C TRP A 444 19.33 -10.38 -1.70
N THR A 445 18.08 -10.46 -2.13
CA THR A 445 16.86 -10.17 -1.36
C THR A 445 15.76 -11.16 -1.76
N HIS A 446 14.66 -11.22 -1.02
CA HIS A 446 13.49 -12.00 -1.41
C HIS A 446 12.98 -11.61 -2.80
N GLY A 447 12.65 -12.63 -3.61
CA GLY A 447 12.06 -12.47 -4.92
C GLY A 447 10.61 -11.99 -4.83
N ILE A 448 10.43 -10.68 -4.74
CA ILE A 448 9.12 -10.00 -4.70
C ILE A 448 9.00 -9.09 -5.92
N GLU A 449 7.85 -9.14 -6.58
CA GLU A 449 7.54 -8.27 -7.72
C GLU A 449 7.28 -6.82 -7.31
N PRO A 450 7.59 -5.84 -8.19
CA PRO A 450 8.24 -6.00 -9.49
C PRO A 450 9.70 -6.48 -9.37
N LEU A 451 10.10 -7.37 -10.28
CA LEU A 451 11.47 -7.93 -10.30
C LEU A 451 12.47 -6.95 -10.93
N HIS A 452 12.06 -6.23 -11.98
CA HIS A 452 12.91 -5.30 -12.73
C HIS A 452 12.70 -3.85 -12.27
N HIS A 453 13.66 -2.98 -12.63
CA HIS A 453 13.73 -1.59 -12.19
C HIS A 453 13.99 -0.60 -13.35
N ASP A 454 13.82 -1.04 -14.60
CA ASP A 454 14.21 -0.26 -15.78
C ASP A 454 13.43 1.05 -15.95
N LYS A 455 12.12 1.01 -15.70
CA LYS A 455 11.20 2.15 -15.83
C LYS A 455 10.24 2.16 -14.64
N PRO A 456 10.59 2.81 -13.52
CA PRO A 456 9.82 2.74 -12.27
C PRO A 456 8.32 3.06 -12.40
N ALA A 457 7.96 3.94 -13.33
CA ALA A 457 6.55 4.31 -13.60
C ALA A 457 5.75 3.25 -14.39
N ALA A 458 6.41 2.24 -14.96
CA ALA A 458 5.81 1.26 -15.87
C ALA A 458 6.06 -0.20 -15.48
N VAL A 459 7.06 -0.49 -14.63
CA VAL A 459 7.36 -1.85 -14.17
C VAL A 459 6.20 -2.44 -13.37
N GLY A 460 5.91 -3.71 -13.61
CA GLY A 460 4.79 -4.40 -12.97
C GLY A 460 5.02 -5.90 -12.87
N ALA A 461 3.93 -6.67 -12.90
CA ALA A 461 4.01 -8.12 -12.94
C ALA A 461 4.73 -8.58 -14.23
N GLY A 462 5.56 -9.61 -14.11
CA GLY A 462 6.35 -10.17 -15.21
C GLY A 462 6.36 -11.70 -15.23
N LEU A 463 6.92 -12.28 -16.29
CA LEU A 463 7.01 -13.74 -16.45
C LEU A 463 8.00 -14.39 -15.47
N GLY A 464 8.98 -13.61 -14.97
CA GLY A 464 10.06 -14.11 -14.13
C GLY A 464 9.60 -14.74 -12.82
N MET A 465 8.50 -14.24 -12.23
CA MET A 465 8.00 -14.74 -10.95
C MET A 465 7.32 -16.11 -11.06
N SER A 466 6.46 -16.33 -12.06
CA SER A 466 5.85 -17.64 -12.28
C SER A 466 6.91 -18.65 -12.73
N PHE A 467 7.85 -18.24 -13.58
CA PHE A 467 9.02 -19.05 -13.91
C PHE A 467 9.75 -19.54 -12.65
N ALA A 468 10.11 -18.62 -11.75
CA ALA A 468 10.89 -18.95 -10.57
C ALA A 468 10.17 -19.91 -9.63
N ARG A 469 8.85 -19.77 -9.49
CA ARG A 469 8.02 -20.66 -8.68
C ARG A 469 8.03 -22.08 -9.23
N GLU A 470 7.84 -22.23 -10.53
CA GLU A 470 7.87 -23.53 -11.23
C GLU A 470 9.24 -24.20 -11.15
N MET A 471 10.32 -23.42 -11.22
CA MET A 471 11.67 -23.94 -11.02
C MET A 471 11.92 -24.34 -9.56
N ALA A 472 11.45 -23.56 -8.59
CA ALA A 472 11.60 -23.89 -7.17
C ALA A 472 10.82 -25.17 -6.81
N GLU A 473 9.66 -25.38 -7.43
CA GLU A 473 8.88 -26.61 -7.28
C GLU A 473 9.60 -27.81 -7.88
N ALA A 474 10.17 -27.67 -9.08
CA ALA A 474 10.90 -28.76 -9.74
C ALA A 474 12.23 -29.13 -9.04
N TYR A 475 12.85 -28.19 -8.33
CA TYR A 475 14.10 -28.39 -7.60
C TYR A 475 13.90 -28.08 -6.11
N PRO A 476 13.31 -29.00 -5.32
CA PRO A 476 12.95 -28.75 -3.92
C PRO A 476 14.16 -28.41 -3.02
N GLU A 477 15.33 -28.95 -3.37
CA GLU A 477 16.60 -28.72 -2.64
C GLU A 477 17.32 -27.42 -3.05
N ALA A 478 16.84 -26.72 -4.09
CA ALA A 478 17.44 -25.50 -4.58
C ALA A 478 16.64 -24.26 -4.15
N THR A 479 17.37 -23.17 -3.96
CA THR A 479 16.82 -21.81 -3.96
C THR A 479 17.02 -21.22 -5.34
N ILE A 480 15.99 -20.55 -5.87
CA ILE A 480 16.00 -19.95 -7.19
C ILE A 480 16.38 -18.47 -7.06
N GLY A 481 17.53 -18.09 -7.59
CA GLY A 481 18.00 -16.71 -7.67
C GLY A 481 17.71 -16.11 -9.04
N LEU A 482 16.94 -15.03 -9.10
CA LEU A 482 16.69 -14.28 -10.33
C LEU A 482 17.68 -13.12 -10.43
N ILE A 483 18.21 -12.88 -11.63
CA ILE A 483 19.08 -11.75 -11.94
C ILE A 483 18.35 -10.87 -12.97
N PRO A 484 17.51 -9.91 -12.53
CA PRO A 484 16.72 -9.07 -13.41
C PRO A 484 17.61 -8.01 -14.06
N CYS A 485 17.67 -8.00 -15.39
CA CYS A 485 18.47 -7.06 -16.17
C CYS A 485 17.70 -6.42 -17.34
N ALA A 486 16.50 -6.90 -17.70
CA ALA A 486 15.75 -6.40 -18.85
C ALA A 486 15.45 -4.89 -18.79
N VAL A 487 15.47 -4.23 -19.96
CA VAL A 487 15.26 -2.79 -20.14
C VAL A 487 14.28 -2.52 -21.27
N GLY A 488 13.18 -1.84 -20.98
CA GLY A 488 12.08 -1.67 -21.91
C GLY A 488 12.37 -0.74 -23.09
N GLY A 489 11.96 -1.18 -24.28
CA GLY A 489 12.10 -0.42 -25.53
C GLY A 489 13.49 -0.47 -26.15
N THR A 490 14.32 -1.45 -25.76
CA THR A 490 15.70 -1.56 -26.26
C THR A 490 15.79 -2.56 -27.41
N PRO A 491 16.50 -2.22 -28.50
CA PRO A 491 16.80 -3.14 -29.59
C PRO A 491 17.85 -4.20 -29.20
N LEU A 492 17.91 -5.31 -29.95
CA LEU A 492 18.88 -6.40 -29.77
C LEU A 492 20.33 -5.90 -29.83
N GLU A 493 20.63 -4.85 -30.61
CA GLU A 493 22.00 -4.30 -30.74
C GLU A 493 22.64 -3.87 -29.41
N ARG A 494 21.84 -3.42 -28.43
CA ARG A 494 22.35 -3.06 -27.09
C ARG A 494 22.68 -4.29 -26.24
N TRP A 495 22.15 -5.44 -26.63
CA TRP A 495 22.36 -6.75 -26.02
C TRP A 495 23.41 -7.58 -26.77
N GLU A 496 23.98 -7.10 -27.86
CA GLU A 496 25.11 -7.77 -28.54
C GLU A 496 26.44 -7.46 -27.84
N LYS A 497 27.48 -8.26 -28.07
CA LYS A 497 28.80 -8.04 -27.46
C LYS A 497 29.36 -6.65 -27.85
N GLY A 498 29.73 -5.86 -26.84
CA GLY A 498 30.10 -4.45 -27.00
C GLY A 498 28.96 -3.46 -26.75
N GLY A 499 27.71 -3.95 -26.70
CA GLY A 499 26.55 -3.21 -26.23
C GLY A 499 26.58 -3.00 -24.72
N ASP A 500 25.97 -1.90 -24.28
CA ASP A 500 26.02 -1.48 -22.88
C ASP A 500 25.12 -2.35 -21.96
N LEU A 501 23.98 -2.83 -22.46
CA LEU A 501 23.11 -3.74 -21.70
C LEU A 501 23.69 -5.15 -21.61
N TYR A 502 24.36 -5.61 -22.65
CA TYR A 502 25.17 -6.82 -22.61
C TYR A 502 26.23 -6.74 -21.51
N ALA A 503 27.05 -5.68 -21.51
CA ALA A 503 28.10 -5.49 -20.53
C ALA A 503 27.56 -5.42 -19.08
N GLN A 504 26.46 -4.69 -18.88
CA GLN A 504 25.81 -4.59 -17.57
C GLN A 504 25.23 -5.91 -17.08
N ALA A 505 24.54 -6.67 -17.94
CA ALA A 505 23.98 -7.96 -17.59
C ALA A 505 25.07 -8.99 -17.28
N LEU A 506 26.17 -8.97 -18.04
CA LEU A 506 27.32 -9.83 -17.81
C LEU A 506 27.99 -9.53 -16.45
N GLU A 507 28.20 -8.27 -16.11
CA GLU A 507 28.77 -7.88 -14.82
C GLU A 507 27.84 -8.28 -13.65
N ARG A 508 26.55 -7.99 -13.77
CA ARG A 508 25.55 -8.39 -12.75
C ARG A 508 25.50 -9.90 -12.58
N ALA A 509 25.57 -10.67 -13.68
CA ALA A 509 25.60 -12.12 -13.62
C ALA A 509 26.87 -12.64 -12.93
N ARG A 510 28.05 -12.10 -13.25
CA ARG A 510 29.31 -12.47 -12.59
C ARG A 510 29.31 -12.17 -11.10
N LEU A 511 28.74 -11.04 -10.68
CA LEU A 511 28.57 -10.71 -9.28
C LEU A 511 27.65 -11.71 -8.57
N ALA A 512 26.49 -12.01 -9.15
CA ALA A 512 25.56 -13.01 -8.61
C ALA A 512 26.17 -14.42 -8.55
N MET A 513 26.99 -14.80 -9.54
CA MET A 513 27.70 -16.09 -9.61
C MET A 513 28.79 -16.28 -8.55
N LYS A 514 29.13 -15.24 -7.77
CA LYS A 514 29.96 -15.42 -6.57
C LYS A 514 29.24 -16.30 -5.55
N ASP A 515 27.93 -16.08 -5.40
CA ASP A 515 27.10 -16.71 -4.37
C ASP A 515 26.29 -17.92 -4.87
N GLY A 516 26.09 -18.05 -6.19
CA GLY A 516 25.28 -19.13 -6.77
C GLY A 516 25.82 -19.70 -8.08
N THR A 517 25.12 -20.69 -8.61
CA THR A 517 25.45 -21.36 -9.88
C THR A 517 24.46 -20.97 -10.95
N ILE A 518 24.92 -20.37 -12.05
CA ILE A 518 24.04 -20.04 -13.18
C ILE A 518 23.55 -21.30 -13.88
N LYS A 519 22.23 -21.42 -14.04
CA LYS A 519 21.55 -22.59 -14.59
C LYS A 519 20.76 -22.30 -15.86
N GLY A 520 20.56 -21.03 -16.21
CA GLY A 520 20.00 -20.67 -17.50
C GLY A 520 19.80 -19.18 -17.71
N ILE A 521 19.45 -18.84 -18.95
CA ILE A 521 19.14 -17.47 -19.39
C ILE A 521 17.74 -17.46 -20.01
N LEU A 522 16.96 -16.44 -19.65
CA LEU A 522 15.67 -16.15 -20.24
C LEU A 522 15.80 -14.89 -21.10
N TRP A 523 15.31 -14.98 -22.32
CA TRP A 523 15.32 -13.89 -23.29
C TRP A 523 13.93 -13.60 -23.81
N HIS A 524 13.53 -12.34 -23.72
CA HIS A 524 12.29 -11.90 -24.36
C HIS A 524 12.40 -10.49 -24.93
N GLN A 525 12.59 -10.44 -26.24
CA GLN A 525 12.76 -9.23 -27.02
C GLN A 525 12.49 -9.52 -28.50
N GLY A 526 12.14 -8.47 -29.24
CA GLY A 526 12.07 -8.47 -30.69
C GLY A 526 11.15 -7.39 -31.23
N GLU A 527 10.26 -6.82 -30.40
CA GLU A 527 9.31 -5.79 -30.83
C GLU A 527 10.00 -4.47 -31.23
N ALA A 528 11.17 -4.15 -30.67
CA ALA A 528 11.95 -3.00 -31.12
C ALA A 528 12.61 -3.24 -32.50
N ASP A 529 13.08 -4.46 -32.76
CA ASP A 529 13.75 -4.83 -34.01
C ASP A 529 12.73 -5.07 -35.14
N SER A 530 11.50 -5.47 -34.80
CA SER A 530 10.42 -5.67 -35.76
C SER A 530 9.99 -4.40 -36.49
N GLY A 531 10.34 -3.21 -35.97
CA GLY A 531 10.07 -1.94 -36.67
C GLY A 531 11.01 -1.67 -37.84
N HIS A 532 12.03 -2.51 -38.09
CA HIS A 532 13.02 -2.29 -39.16
C HIS A 532 13.29 -3.60 -39.91
N GLU A 533 13.09 -3.60 -41.23
CA GLU A 533 13.23 -4.80 -42.07
C GLU A 533 14.63 -5.42 -41.99
N GLY A 534 15.70 -4.61 -42.09
CA GLY A 534 17.07 -5.10 -42.03
C GLY A 534 17.45 -5.70 -40.66
N LYS A 535 16.98 -5.09 -39.56
CA LYS A 535 17.17 -5.63 -38.20
C LYS A 535 16.38 -6.92 -38.02
N SER A 536 15.18 -7.00 -38.60
CA SER A 536 14.35 -8.19 -38.58
C SER A 536 15.00 -9.35 -39.33
N LYS A 537 15.44 -9.16 -40.59
CA LYS A 537 16.08 -10.22 -41.40
C LYS A 537 17.34 -10.81 -40.77
N SER A 538 18.12 -10.00 -40.06
CA SER A 538 19.36 -10.42 -39.38
C SER A 538 19.14 -10.94 -37.95
N TYR A 539 17.90 -11.00 -37.46
CA TYR A 539 17.61 -11.23 -36.04
C TYR A 539 18.16 -12.57 -35.53
N ALA A 540 17.94 -13.67 -36.26
CA ALA A 540 18.39 -15.00 -35.82
C ALA A 540 19.92 -15.10 -35.73
N ASP A 541 20.65 -14.50 -36.68
CA ASP A 541 22.12 -14.53 -36.70
C ASP A 541 22.69 -13.75 -35.51
N ARG A 542 22.15 -12.55 -35.26
CA ARG A 542 22.57 -11.69 -34.14
C ARG A 542 22.23 -12.31 -32.79
N LEU A 543 21.03 -12.87 -32.65
CA LEU A 543 20.63 -13.56 -31.42
C LEU A 543 21.48 -14.83 -31.20
N ALA A 544 21.72 -15.64 -32.23
CA ALA A 544 22.58 -16.82 -32.13
C ALA A 544 24.00 -16.44 -31.70
N LYS A 545 24.56 -15.38 -32.31
CA LYS A 545 25.87 -14.84 -31.92
C LYS A 545 25.88 -14.36 -30.47
N MET A 546 24.87 -13.60 -30.04
CA MET A 546 24.76 -13.12 -28.66
C MET A 546 24.73 -14.28 -27.65
N ILE A 547 24.02 -15.38 -27.96
CA ILE A 547 23.94 -16.56 -27.09
C ILE A 547 25.34 -17.19 -26.93
N VAL A 548 26.06 -17.39 -28.04
CA VAL A 548 27.42 -17.94 -28.03
C VAL A 548 28.37 -17.03 -27.24
N ASP A 549 28.32 -15.72 -27.48
CA ASP A 549 29.14 -14.74 -26.80
C ASP A 549 28.86 -14.73 -25.28
N LEU A 550 27.58 -14.72 -24.86
CA LEU A 550 27.21 -14.77 -23.43
C LEU A 550 27.75 -16.02 -22.74
N ARG A 551 27.61 -17.20 -23.38
CA ARG A 551 28.11 -18.47 -22.85
C ARG A 551 29.63 -18.46 -22.66
N ALA A 552 30.34 -17.95 -23.65
CA ALA A 552 31.79 -17.80 -23.58
C ALA A 552 32.21 -16.83 -22.46
N ASP A 553 31.60 -15.66 -22.40
CA ASP A 553 31.98 -14.60 -21.45
C ASP A 553 31.55 -14.91 -20.00
N LEU A 554 30.51 -15.73 -19.79
CA LEU A 554 30.11 -16.28 -18.49
C LEU A 554 30.90 -17.53 -18.09
N GLY A 555 31.74 -18.08 -18.98
CA GLY A 555 32.48 -19.31 -18.74
C GLY A 555 31.57 -20.53 -18.50
N SER A 556 30.36 -20.51 -19.07
CA SER A 556 29.31 -21.50 -18.81
C SER A 556 28.85 -22.13 -20.12
N GLY A 557 29.68 -23.04 -20.66
CA GLY A 557 29.58 -23.68 -21.99
C GLY A 557 28.17 -23.80 -22.59
N GLU A 558 27.50 -24.94 -22.44
CA GLU A 558 26.15 -25.12 -22.99
C GLU A 558 25.04 -24.62 -22.03
N LEU A 559 25.21 -23.44 -21.42
CA LEU A 559 24.21 -22.88 -20.50
C LEU A 559 22.84 -22.80 -21.19
N PRO A 560 21.78 -23.43 -20.63
CA PRO A 560 20.44 -23.41 -21.20
C PRO A 560 19.93 -21.98 -21.49
N PHE A 561 19.39 -21.78 -22.68
CA PHE A 561 18.85 -20.48 -23.10
C PHE A 561 17.43 -20.67 -23.63
N VAL A 562 16.48 -19.94 -23.06
CA VAL A 562 15.08 -20.01 -23.47
C VAL A 562 14.64 -18.64 -23.98
N ALA A 563 14.19 -18.60 -25.22
CA ALA A 563 13.58 -17.42 -25.85
C ALA A 563 12.06 -17.57 -25.93
N GLY A 564 11.31 -16.47 -25.96
CA GLY A 564 9.87 -16.50 -26.20
C GLY A 564 9.48 -15.64 -27.40
N LYS A 565 8.52 -16.14 -28.18
CA LYS A 565 7.94 -15.40 -29.31
C LYS A 565 7.18 -14.16 -28.85
N LEU A 566 7.16 -13.15 -29.72
CA LEU A 566 6.42 -11.91 -29.58
C LEU A 566 4.92 -12.17 -29.66
N GLY A 567 4.13 -11.33 -29.00
CA GLY A 567 2.67 -11.48 -28.96
C GLY A 567 2.03 -11.47 -30.34
N GLU A 568 1.16 -12.45 -30.61
CA GLU A 568 0.46 -12.56 -31.90
C GLU A 568 -0.61 -11.46 -32.11
N PHE A 569 -0.89 -10.69 -31.06
CA PHE A 569 -1.74 -9.50 -31.10
C PHE A 569 -1.04 -8.24 -31.63
N LEU A 570 0.26 -8.28 -31.91
CA LEU A 570 0.98 -7.13 -32.45
C LEU A 570 0.45 -6.75 -33.83
N ALA A 571 0.29 -5.45 -34.08
CA ALA A 571 -0.12 -4.96 -35.39
C ALA A 571 1.00 -5.15 -36.43
N LEU A 572 0.59 -5.37 -37.69
CA LEU A 572 1.51 -5.40 -38.85
C LEU A 572 1.98 -4.00 -39.26
N GLU A 573 1.45 -2.95 -38.64
CA GLU A 573 1.82 -1.55 -38.89
C GLU A 573 1.93 -0.77 -37.57
N SER A 574 2.86 0.17 -37.51
CA SER A 574 2.95 1.14 -36.41
C SER A 574 1.82 2.18 -36.48
N LYS A 575 1.69 3.02 -35.45
CA LYS A 575 0.72 4.13 -35.46
C LYS A 575 0.98 5.14 -36.58
N GLU A 576 2.23 5.24 -37.02
CA GLU A 576 2.73 6.07 -38.11
C GLU A 576 2.67 5.34 -39.47
N LYS A 577 1.95 4.22 -39.56
CA LYS A 577 1.78 3.38 -40.75
C LYS A 577 3.09 2.81 -41.32
N GLN A 578 4.09 2.60 -40.47
CA GLN A 578 5.31 1.91 -40.86
C GLN A 578 5.14 0.40 -40.71
N PRO A 579 5.64 -0.43 -41.63
CA PRO A 579 5.51 -1.88 -41.54
C PRO A 579 6.21 -2.44 -40.30
N SER A 580 5.58 -3.41 -39.65
CA SER A 580 6.11 -4.19 -38.54
C SER A 580 6.31 -5.64 -38.98
N TYR A 581 7.54 -6.11 -38.86
CA TYR A 581 7.98 -7.43 -39.28
C TYR A 581 8.00 -8.44 -38.13
N TRP A 582 7.13 -8.27 -37.12
CA TRP A 582 7.09 -9.16 -35.96
C TRP A 582 6.83 -10.64 -36.32
N PRO A 583 6.06 -10.99 -37.38
CA PRO A 583 5.92 -12.40 -37.77
C PRO A 583 7.24 -13.00 -38.24
N LEU A 584 8.03 -12.23 -39.01
CA LEU A 584 9.37 -12.64 -39.44
C LEU A 584 10.30 -12.77 -38.23
N VAL A 585 10.25 -11.84 -37.27
CA VAL A 585 11.03 -11.97 -36.03
C VAL A 585 10.63 -13.22 -35.25
N ASN A 586 9.35 -13.59 -35.20
CA ASN A 586 8.88 -14.83 -34.57
C ASN A 586 9.36 -16.11 -35.29
N GLU A 587 9.38 -16.11 -36.63
CA GLU A 587 9.96 -17.19 -37.43
C GLU A 587 11.46 -17.35 -37.11
N LEU A 588 12.17 -16.23 -37.05
CA LEU A 588 13.61 -16.21 -36.78
C LEU A 588 13.94 -16.61 -35.34
N ILE A 589 13.14 -16.19 -34.35
CA ILE A 589 13.21 -16.69 -32.97
C ILE A 589 12.99 -18.21 -32.96
N ALA A 590 11.98 -18.73 -33.67
CA ALA A 590 11.69 -20.16 -33.75
C ALA A 590 12.83 -21.00 -34.34
N SER A 591 13.67 -20.41 -35.19
CA SER A 591 14.81 -21.09 -35.81
C SER A 591 16.02 -21.28 -34.87
N ILE A 592 16.07 -20.61 -33.71
CA ILE A 592 17.23 -20.61 -32.81
C ILE A 592 17.66 -22.00 -32.33
N PRO A 593 16.76 -22.93 -31.94
CA PRO A 593 17.14 -24.29 -31.53
C PRO A 593 17.89 -25.10 -32.59
N ALA A 594 17.66 -24.82 -33.88
CA ALA A 594 18.38 -25.46 -34.97
C ALA A 594 19.78 -24.84 -35.20
N ARG A 595 20.02 -23.62 -34.69
CA ARG A 595 21.24 -22.85 -34.89
C ARG A 595 22.21 -22.95 -33.71
N VAL A 596 21.68 -23.03 -32.48
CA VAL A 596 22.49 -23.04 -31.26
C VAL A 596 22.00 -24.18 -30.34
N PRO A 597 22.87 -25.15 -29.99
CA PRO A 597 22.53 -26.23 -29.08
C PRO A 597 22.11 -25.74 -27.68
N LYS A 598 21.37 -26.60 -26.94
CA LYS A 598 20.83 -26.29 -25.60
C LYS A 598 20.04 -24.98 -25.56
N THR A 599 19.26 -24.72 -26.60
CA THR A 599 18.32 -23.59 -26.65
C THR A 599 16.90 -24.08 -26.93
N ALA A 600 15.90 -23.34 -26.43
CA ALA A 600 14.49 -23.64 -26.65
C ALA A 600 13.70 -22.35 -26.87
N VAL A 601 12.56 -22.48 -27.54
CA VAL A 601 11.65 -21.38 -27.85
C VAL A 601 10.29 -21.67 -27.27
N VAL A 602 9.64 -20.63 -26.75
CA VAL A 602 8.34 -20.71 -26.10
C VAL A 602 7.29 -19.95 -26.91
N GLU A 603 6.16 -20.60 -27.15
CA GLU A 603 5.04 -20.04 -27.90
C GLU A 603 4.24 -19.02 -27.09
N SER A 604 3.87 -17.93 -27.77
CA SER A 604 3.02 -16.86 -27.25
C SER A 604 1.55 -17.03 -27.58
N THR A 605 1.14 -18.16 -28.20
CA THR A 605 -0.14 -18.33 -28.92
C THR A 605 -1.36 -17.76 -28.22
N ASP A 606 -2.14 -18.47 -27.44
CA ASP A 606 -3.30 -17.97 -26.67
C ASP A 606 -3.11 -16.77 -25.68
N LEU A 607 -1.98 -16.06 -25.69
CA LEU A 607 -1.68 -14.97 -24.76
C LEU A 607 -2.26 -13.63 -25.23
N LYS A 608 -2.65 -12.78 -24.27
CA LYS A 608 -3.38 -11.52 -24.49
C LYS A 608 -2.55 -10.31 -24.07
N HIS A 609 -2.86 -9.16 -24.68
CA HIS A 609 -2.28 -7.87 -24.29
C HIS A 609 -3.11 -7.18 -23.21
N LYS A 610 -2.49 -6.29 -22.43
CA LYS A 610 -3.10 -5.54 -21.32
C LYS A 610 -4.02 -4.39 -21.72
N GLY A 611 -4.43 -4.34 -22.98
CA GLY A 611 -5.19 -3.22 -23.57
C GLY A 611 -4.37 -2.21 -24.41
N ASP A 612 -3.04 -2.32 -24.47
CA ASP A 612 -2.18 -1.38 -25.23
C ASP A 612 -1.65 -1.93 -26.57
N GLN A 613 -2.07 -3.15 -26.95
CA GLN A 613 -1.66 -3.87 -28.16
C GLN A 613 -0.16 -4.17 -28.27
N VAL A 614 0.59 -4.07 -27.16
CA VAL A 614 2.05 -4.30 -27.16
C VAL A 614 2.47 -5.20 -26.01
N HIS A 615 1.97 -4.95 -24.81
CA HIS A 615 2.42 -5.65 -23.62
C HIS A 615 1.42 -6.71 -23.19
N PHE A 616 1.93 -7.89 -22.83
CA PHE A 616 1.11 -8.96 -22.27
C PHE A 616 0.39 -8.52 -20.99
N ASP A 617 -0.83 -9.01 -20.78
CA ASP A 617 -1.53 -8.86 -19.50
C ASP A 617 -0.94 -9.75 -18.40
N THR A 618 -1.33 -9.51 -17.14
CA THR A 618 -0.80 -10.27 -16.00
C THR A 618 -1.06 -11.77 -16.12
N PRO A 619 -2.30 -12.25 -16.39
CA PRO A 619 -2.57 -13.68 -16.61
C PRO A 619 -1.67 -14.30 -17.68
N SER A 620 -1.49 -13.62 -18.81
CA SER A 620 -0.67 -14.07 -19.92
C SER A 620 0.80 -14.18 -19.55
N LEU A 621 1.34 -13.18 -18.83
CA LEU A 621 2.71 -13.23 -18.32
C LEU A 621 2.92 -14.38 -17.33
N ARG A 622 1.91 -14.72 -16.51
CA ARG A 622 1.98 -15.88 -15.61
C ARG A 622 2.12 -17.17 -16.41
N THR A 623 1.20 -17.41 -17.35
CA THR A 623 1.21 -18.57 -18.25
C THR A 623 2.53 -18.65 -19.01
N PHE A 624 3.01 -17.50 -19.50
CA PHE A 624 4.26 -17.47 -20.26
C PHE A 624 5.43 -17.95 -19.40
N GLY A 625 5.58 -17.42 -18.17
CA GLY A 625 6.64 -17.87 -17.26
C GLY A 625 6.62 -19.36 -16.95
N GLN A 626 5.43 -19.98 -16.87
CA GLN A 626 5.29 -21.44 -16.72
C GLN A 626 5.80 -22.20 -17.95
N ARG A 627 5.52 -21.69 -19.14
CA ARG A 627 6.04 -22.26 -20.39
C ARG A 627 7.56 -22.12 -20.50
N TYR A 628 8.12 -20.97 -20.10
CA TYR A 628 9.58 -20.80 -19.97
C TYR A 628 10.19 -21.82 -19.01
N ALA A 629 9.56 -22.06 -17.86
CA ALA A 629 10.06 -23.03 -16.89
C ALA A 629 10.03 -24.45 -17.44
N SER A 630 8.95 -24.84 -18.12
CA SER A 630 8.84 -26.14 -18.78
C SER A 630 9.95 -26.35 -19.82
N ALA A 631 10.20 -25.36 -20.69
CA ALA A 631 11.29 -25.42 -21.67
C ALA A 631 12.67 -25.48 -20.99
N MET A 632 12.90 -24.67 -19.94
CA MET A 632 14.15 -24.66 -19.19
C MET A 632 14.44 -26.02 -18.53
N LYS A 633 13.43 -26.64 -17.90
CA LYS A 633 13.53 -27.97 -17.29
C LYS A 633 13.91 -29.04 -18.31
N LEU A 634 13.42 -28.95 -19.55
CA LEU A 634 13.79 -29.89 -20.62
C LEU A 634 15.27 -29.75 -21.01
N LEU A 635 15.81 -28.55 -21.04
CA LEU A 635 17.22 -28.30 -21.37
C LEU A 635 18.19 -28.70 -20.26
N GLN A 636 17.71 -28.74 -19.01
CA GLN A 636 18.51 -29.06 -17.81
C GLN A 636 18.53 -30.55 -17.45
N LYS A 637 17.71 -31.36 -18.12
CA LYS A 637 17.88 -32.81 -18.19
C LYS A 637 19.06 -33.14 -19.10
#